data_AF-A0A136JRA6-F1
#
_entry.id   AF-A0A136JRA6-F1
#
_cell.length_a   1.000
_cell.length_b   1.000
_cell.length_c   1.000
_cell.angle_alpha   90.00
_cell.angle_beta   90.00
_cell.angle_gamma   90.00
#
_symmetry.space_group_name_H-M   'P 1'
#
loop_
_entity.id
_entity.type
_entity.pdbx_description
1 polymer ?
#
loop_
_entity_poly.entity_id
_entity_poly.type
_entity_poly.pdbx_seq_one_letter_code
_entity_poly.pdbx_strand_id
1 'polypeptide(L)'
;MAGVMAIELNLEQAFPNEQALRAMIQHRKVCFDHDPFYVRTGEGLVVQIGFQLNLYAAFQDPAQLPLGDDVEHRAILGDLQRLCRVFFQSLDLLKPCEHPQPPAHRILFSPERQHRAEVCLQIPIFDLTHYGDEASTRRVQQLLQTAECLLLQVGARRKVWEESDRQPSASAGGCEARGET
;
A
#
# COMPACT_ATOMS: atom_id res chain seq x y z
N MET A 1 -7.95 -24.65 -3.62
CA MET A 1 -8.32 -23.26 -3.26
C MET A 1 -8.10 -23.13 -1.76
N ALA A 2 -6.99 -22.50 -1.35
CA ALA A 2 -6.77 -22.20 0.06
C ALA A 2 -7.83 -21.16 0.46
N GLY A 3 -8.69 -21.50 1.42
CA GLY A 3 -9.68 -20.57 1.94
C GLY A 3 -8.95 -19.37 2.51
N VAL A 4 -9.22 -18.17 1.97
CA VAL A 4 -8.77 -16.93 2.57
C VAL A 4 -9.48 -16.85 3.91
N MET A 5 -8.74 -17.15 5.00
CA MET A 5 -9.26 -16.92 6.34
C MET A 5 -9.55 -15.43 6.47
N ALA A 6 -10.81 -15.08 6.70
CA ALA A 6 -11.18 -13.71 6.99
C ALA A 6 -10.51 -13.31 8.31
N ILE A 7 -9.62 -12.32 8.25
CA ILE A 7 -8.94 -11.78 9.42
C ILE A 7 -9.93 -10.83 10.09
N GLU A 8 -10.12 -10.99 11.40
CA GLU A 8 -10.97 -10.10 12.19
C GLU A 8 -10.33 -8.70 12.27
N LEU A 9 -11.11 -7.67 11.95
CA LEU A 9 -10.64 -6.29 11.90
C LEU A 9 -10.95 -5.59 13.22
N ASN A 10 -9.92 -5.07 13.88
CA ASN A 10 -10.09 -4.13 14.97
C ASN A 10 -10.21 -2.70 14.41
N LEU A 11 -11.43 -2.16 14.44
CA LEU A 11 -11.76 -0.83 13.90
C LEU A 11 -11.83 0.26 14.97
N GLU A 12 -11.51 -0.06 16.22
CA GLU A 12 -11.73 0.81 17.37
C GLU A 12 -11.01 2.16 17.20
N GLN A 13 -11.78 3.25 17.29
CA GLN A 13 -11.32 4.63 17.12
C GLN A 13 -10.69 4.95 15.75
N ALA A 14 -10.86 4.07 14.75
CA ALA A 14 -10.40 4.30 13.37
C ALA A 14 -11.56 4.46 12.38
N PHE A 15 -12.49 3.50 12.36
CA PHE A 15 -13.66 3.50 11.48
C PHE A 15 -14.90 3.02 12.23
N PRO A 16 -16.10 3.53 11.92
CA PRO A 16 -17.34 3.11 12.60
C PRO A 16 -17.74 1.67 12.28
N ASN A 17 -17.37 1.16 11.10
CA ASN A 17 -17.62 -0.21 10.65
C ASN A 17 -16.77 -0.54 9.40
N GLU A 18 -16.78 -1.80 9.00
CA GLU A 18 -16.01 -2.28 7.85
C GLU A 18 -16.49 -1.65 6.52
N GLN A 19 -17.77 -1.34 6.39
CA GLN A 19 -18.32 -0.68 5.20
C GLN A 19 -17.71 0.72 5.00
N ALA A 20 -17.56 1.50 6.08
CA ALA A 20 -16.93 2.81 6.04
C ALA A 20 -15.44 2.72 5.67
N LEU A 21 -14.73 1.70 6.18
CA LEU A 21 -13.35 1.42 5.80
C LEU A 21 -13.23 1.10 4.30
N ARG A 22 -14.07 0.18 3.80
CA ARG A 22 -14.12 -0.19 2.37
C ARG A 22 -14.46 0.99 1.48
N ALA A 23 -15.42 1.82 1.90
CA ALA A 23 -15.80 3.03 1.17
C ALA A 23 -14.64 4.04 1.09
N MET A 24 -13.91 4.25 2.19
CA MET A 24 -12.70 5.08 2.19
C MET A 24 -11.65 4.54 1.21
N ILE A 25 -11.38 3.22 1.26
CA ILE A 25 -10.41 2.57 0.37
C ILE A 25 -10.76 2.76 -1.11
N GLN A 26 -12.03 2.58 -1.46
CA GLN A 26 -12.51 2.77 -2.82
C GLN A 26 -12.44 4.24 -3.24
N HIS A 27 -12.93 5.14 -2.40
CA HIS A 27 -12.95 6.58 -2.66
C HIS A 27 -11.52 7.12 -2.90
N ARG A 28 -10.58 6.72 -2.04
CA ARG A 28 -9.16 7.12 -2.11
C ARG A 28 -8.34 6.29 -3.09
N LYS A 29 -8.94 5.28 -3.75
CA LYS A 29 -8.25 4.37 -4.67
C LYS A 29 -6.99 3.76 -4.03
N VAL A 30 -7.14 3.25 -2.80
CA VAL A 30 -5.99 2.82 -1.98
C VAL A 30 -5.30 1.61 -2.59
N CYS A 31 -4.01 1.75 -2.84
CA CYS A 31 -3.15 0.66 -3.29
C CYS A 31 -1.91 0.53 -2.40
N PHE A 32 -1.19 -0.58 -2.53
CA PHE A 32 -0.04 -0.86 -1.69
C PHE A 32 1.04 -1.65 -2.43
N ASP A 33 2.28 -1.45 -2.00
CA ASP A 33 3.41 -2.32 -2.29
C ASP A 33 4.31 -2.41 -1.06
N HIS A 34 5.38 -3.18 -1.16
CA HIS A 34 6.29 -3.37 -0.06
C HIS A 34 7.73 -3.58 -0.55
N ASP A 35 8.69 -3.17 0.27
CA ASP A 35 10.11 -3.35 0.02
C ASP A 35 10.75 -4.08 1.21
N PRO A 36 11.55 -5.14 0.99
CA PRO A 36 12.20 -5.85 2.07
C PRO A 36 13.35 -5.04 2.68
N PHE A 37 13.55 -5.16 4.00
CA PHE A 37 14.76 -4.68 4.67
C PHE A 37 15.72 -5.84 4.93
N TYR A 38 16.94 -5.71 4.42
CA TYR A 38 18.01 -6.69 4.59
C TYR A 38 19.20 -6.09 5.32
N VAL A 39 19.89 -6.92 6.09
CA VAL A 39 21.17 -6.60 6.73
C VAL A 39 22.17 -7.72 6.47
N ARG A 40 23.46 -7.37 6.49
CA ARG A 40 24.55 -8.34 6.45
C ARG A 40 25.02 -8.62 7.88
N THR A 41 25.01 -9.88 8.30
CA THR A 41 25.53 -10.30 9.61
C THR A 41 27.07 -10.20 9.63
N GLY A 42 27.67 -10.31 10.83
CA GLY A 42 29.13 -10.34 10.98
C GLY A 42 29.81 -11.51 10.26
N GLU A 43 29.06 -12.58 9.97
CA GLU A 43 29.50 -13.76 9.23
C GLU A 43 29.31 -13.63 7.70
N GLY A 44 28.78 -12.49 7.24
CA GLY A 44 28.58 -12.19 5.82
C GLY A 44 27.25 -12.67 5.24
N LEU A 45 26.38 -13.29 6.04
CA LEU A 45 25.04 -13.73 5.61
C LEU A 45 24.10 -12.53 5.47
N VAL A 46 23.25 -12.54 4.43
CA VAL A 46 22.21 -11.51 4.23
C VAL A 46 20.89 -12.04 4.76
N VAL A 47 20.33 -11.37 5.76
CA VAL A 47 19.07 -11.77 6.43
C VAL A 47 18.02 -10.68 6.30
N GLN A 48 16.76 -11.08 6.09
CA GLN A 48 15.64 -10.15 6.09
C GLN A 48 15.23 -9.85 7.54
N ILE A 49 15.21 -8.57 7.90
CA ILE A 49 14.87 -8.11 9.25
C ILE A 49 13.50 -7.42 9.32
N GLY A 50 12.87 -7.21 8.18
CA GLY A 50 11.63 -6.46 8.09
C GLY A 50 11.21 -6.16 6.67
N PHE A 51 10.25 -5.26 6.55
CA PHE A 51 9.80 -4.68 5.29
C PHE A 51 9.24 -3.28 5.53
N GLN A 52 9.28 -2.45 4.51
CA GLN A 52 8.51 -1.24 4.42
C GLN A 52 7.20 -1.55 3.70
N LEU A 53 6.07 -1.29 4.34
CA LEU A 53 4.77 -1.28 3.67
C LEU A 53 4.49 0.14 3.18
N ASN A 54 4.27 0.31 1.89
CA ASN A 54 3.89 1.60 1.32
C ASN A 54 2.39 1.57 1.01
N LEU A 55 1.63 2.49 1.61
CA LEU A 55 0.22 2.71 1.31
C LEU A 55 0.09 3.96 0.45
N TYR A 56 -0.66 3.87 -0.62
CA TYR A 56 -0.89 4.96 -1.56
C TYR A 56 -2.36 5.30 -1.61
N ALA A 57 -2.68 6.58 -1.61
CA ALA A 57 -4.03 7.08 -1.83
C ALA A 57 -4.00 8.26 -2.79
N ALA A 58 -4.93 8.30 -3.72
CA ALA A 58 -4.97 9.30 -4.76
C ALA A 58 -5.67 10.58 -4.32
N PHE A 59 -5.22 11.69 -4.91
CA PHE A 59 -5.97 12.93 -4.95
C PHE A 59 -7.24 12.74 -5.79
N GLN A 60 -8.25 13.58 -5.56
CA GLN A 60 -9.52 13.56 -6.27
C GLN A 60 -9.32 13.80 -7.77
N ASP A 61 -8.47 14.77 -8.12
CA ASP A 61 -7.92 14.92 -9.47
C ASP A 61 -6.47 14.40 -9.50
N PRO A 62 -6.24 13.14 -9.90
CA PRO A 62 -4.91 12.57 -9.93
C PRO A 62 -4.03 13.13 -11.07
N ALA A 63 -4.59 13.83 -12.05
CA ALA A 63 -3.80 14.41 -13.14
C ALA A 63 -3.15 15.74 -12.74
N GLN A 64 -3.63 16.37 -11.67
CA GLN A 64 -3.12 17.63 -11.19
C GLN A 64 -2.00 17.41 -10.16
N LEU A 65 -0.89 18.16 -10.31
CA LEU A 65 0.15 18.22 -9.29
C LEU A 65 -0.37 18.99 -8.08
N PRO A 66 -0.34 18.40 -6.87
CA PRO A 66 -0.81 19.09 -5.68
C PRO A 66 0.14 20.24 -5.33
N LEU A 67 -0.47 21.39 -5.05
CA LEU A 67 0.23 22.58 -4.58
C LEU A 67 0.44 22.39 -3.06
N GLY A 68 1.66 22.62 -2.55
CA GLY A 68 2.04 22.24 -1.18
C GLY A 68 1.11 22.77 -0.06
N ASP A 69 0.99 21.97 1.01
CA ASP A 69 0.07 22.12 2.17
C ASP A 69 -1.43 22.24 1.83
N ASP A 70 -1.87 21.43 0.87
CA ASP A 70 -3.27 21.29 0.50
C ASP A 70 -4.10 20.62 1.62
N VAL A 71 -5.33 21.12 1.83
CA VAL A 71 -6.33 20.51 2.71
C VAL A 71 -6.58 19.07 2.32
N GLU A 72 -6.58 18.77 1.02
CA GLU A 72 -6.78 17.42 0.52
C GLU A 72 -5.63 16.48 0.94
N HIS A 73 -4.38 16.94 0.83
CA HIS A 73 -3.21 16.16 1.27
C HIS A 73 -3.34 15.74 2.74
N ARG A 74 -3.70 16.67 3.64
CA ARG A 74 -3.89 16.37 5.07
C ARG A 74 -5.03 15.38 5.30
N ALA A 75 -6.11 15.49 4.54
CA ALA A 75 -7.24 14.55 4.63
C ALA A 75 -6.83 13.14 4.18
N ILE A 76 -6.13 13.01 3.05
CA ILE A 76 -5.63 11.73 2.55
C ILE A 76 -4.64 11.11 3.54
N LEU A 77 -3.70 11.88 4.07
CA LEU A 77 -2.75 11.41 5.07
C LEU A 77 -3.47 10.90 6.32
N GLY A 78 -4.46 11.64 6.82
CA GLY A 78 -5.28 11.21 7.95
C GLY A 78 -6.04 9.91 7.69
N ASP A 79 -6.57 9.73 6.48
CA ASP A 79 -7.23 8.49 6.05
C ASP A 79 -6.25 7.31 6.05
N LEU A 80 -5.05 7.49 5.49
CA LEU A 80 -4.00 6.45 5.49
C LEU A 80 -3.50 6.13 6.91
N GLN A 81 -3.40 7.12 7.79
CA GLN A 81 -3.04 6.91 9.20
C GLN A 81 -4.11 6.13 9.97
N ARG A 82 -5.40 6.39 9.72
CA ARG A 82 -6.50 5.59 10.30
C ARG A 82 -6.47 4.16 9.79
N LEU A 83 -6.21 3.97 8.50
CA LEU A 83 -6.03 2.65 7.91
C LEU A 83 -4.85 1.90 8.55
N CYS A 84 -3.69 2.56 8.64
CA CYS A 84 -2.49 2.06 9.32
C CYS A 84 -2.79 1.63 10.76
N ARG A 85 -3.60 2.41 11.50
CA ARG A 85 -4.04 2.05 12.85
C ARG A 85 -4.83 0.74 12.90
N VAL A 86 -5.78 0.53 11.99
CA VAL A 86 -6.53 -0.74 11.88
C VAL A 86 -5.58 -1.91 11.67
N PHE A 87 -4.59 -1.77 10.77
CA PHE A 87 -3.59 -2.82 10.53
C PHE A 87 -2.83 -3.20 11.80
N PHE A 88 -2.29 -2.21 12.51
CA PHE A 88 -1.53 -2.45 13.73
C PHE A 88 -2.39 -3.05 14.86
N GLN A 89 -3.63 -2.60 15.00
CA GLN A 89 -4.56 -3.13 16.01
C GLN A 89 -5.03 -4.56 15.70
N SER A 90 -5.13 -4.94 14.43
CA SER A 90 -5.70 -6.24 14.02
C SER A 90 -4.67 -7.36 13.94
N LEU A 91 -3.39 -7.03 13.70
CA LEU A 91 -2.38 -8.03 13.37
C LEU A 91 -1.35 -8.27 14.49
N ASP A 92 -1.53 -7.67 15.68
CA ASP A 92 -0.54 -7.63 16.76
C ASP A 92 0.88 -7.49 16.20
N LEU A 93 1.01 -6.62 15.17
CA LEU A 93 2.25 -6.50 14.41
C LEU A 93 3.33 -6.13 15.42
N LEU A 94 4.48 -6.77 15.29
CA LEU A 94 5.73 -6.36 15.93
C LEU A 94 5.74 -4.84 15.97
N LYS A 95 5.69 -4.28 17.20
CA LYS A 95 5.43 -2.86 17.43
C LYS A 95 6.15 -2.08 16.33
N PRO A 96 5.46 -1.26 15.51
CA PRO A 96 6.17 -0.36 14.60
C PRO A 96 7.22 0.30 15.47
N CYS A 97 8.49 0.17 15.07
CA CYS A 97 9.63 0.54 15.91
C CYS A 97 9.26 1.75 16.75
N GLU A 98 9.42 1.67 18.07
CA GLU A 98 9.23 2.82 18.96
C GLU A 98 10.22 3.91 18.51
N HIS A 99 9.85 4.64 17.48
CA HIS A 99 10.58 5.73 16.86
C HIS A 99 9.59 6.86 16.60
N PRO A 100 10.06 8.11 16.81
CA PRO A 100 9.21 9.25 17.07
C PRO A 100 8.62 9.78 15.76
N GLN A 101 7.40 10.31 15.83
CA GLN A 101 6.68 11.01 14.74
C GLN A 101 5.98 10.10 13.71
N PRO A 102 4.82 10.54 13.17
CA PRO A 102 3.98 9.70 12.33
C PRO A 102 4.74 9.14 11.11
N PRO A 103 4.32 7.98 10.58
CA PRO A 103 4.99 7.33 9.46
C PRO A 103 5.30 8.32 8.33
N ALA A 104 6.50 8.22 7.77
CA ALA A 104 6.97 9.15 6.75
C ALA A 104 5.99 9.17 5.58
N HIS A 105 5.67 10.36 5.08
CA HIS A 105 4.78 10.51 3.94
C HIS A 105 5.36 11.45 2.90
N ARG A 106 4.98 11.22 1.66
CA ARG A 106 5.37 12.07 0.52
C ARG A 106 4.29 12.03 -0.54
N ILE A 107 4.23 13.11 -1.33
CA ILE A 107 3.44 13.13 -2.55
C ILE A 107 4.28 12.50 -3.66
N LEU A 108 3.66 11.62 -4.43
CA LEU A 108 4.25 10.96 -5.58
C LEU A 108 3.47 11.31 -6.85
N PHE A 109 4.24 11.53 -7.91
CA PHE A 109 3.74 11.70 -9.26
C PHE A 109 4.83 11.17 -10.20
N SER A 110 4.71 9.92 -10.66
CA SER A 110 5.75 9.27 -11.46
C SER A 110 5.16 8.33 -12.52
N PRO A 111 5.92 7.98 -13.58
CA PRO A 111 5.47 7.04 -14.60
C PRO A 111 5.04 5.68 -14.04
N GLU A 112 5.72 5.18 -13.02
CA GLU A 112 5.43 3.91 -12.34
C GLU A 112 4.06 3.94 -11.65
N ARG A 113 3.62 5.15 -11.27
CA ARG A 113 2.30 5.43 -10.70
C ARG A 113 1.30 5.91 -11.75
N GLN A 114 1.62 5.72 -13.04
CA GLN A 114 0.82 6.17 -14.18
C GLN A 114 0.56 7.69 -14.19
N HIS A 115 1.51 8.47 -13.67
CA HIS A 115 1.37 9.92 -13.51
C HIS A 115 0.09 10.31 -12.74
N ARG A 116 -0.25 9.52 -11.73
CA ARG A 116 -1.32 9.84 -10.79
C ARG A 116 -0.71 10.46 -9.53
N ALA A 117 -1.21 11.63 -9.15
CA ALA A 117 -0.87 12.27 -7.89
C ALA A 117 -1.41 11.43 -6.74
N GLU A 118 -0.51 10.98 -5.88
CA GLU A 118 -0.83 10.11 -4.75
C GLU A 118 -0.04 10.53 -3.51
N VAL A 119 -0.66 10.42 -2.35
CA VAL A 119 0.03 10.46 -1.06
C VAL A 119 0.49 9.05 -0.75
N CYS A 120 1.78 8.90 -0.48
CA CYS A 120 2.41 7.66 -0.04
C CYS A 120 2.71 7.75 1.46
N LEU A 121 2.17 6.82 2.25
CA LEU A 121 2.52 6.60 3.64
C LEU A 121 3.46 5.39 3.73
N GLN A 122 4.66 5.59 4.25
CA GLN A 122 5.70 4.56 4.37
C GLN A 122 5.77 4.06 5.82
N ILE A 123 5.51 2.77 6.00
CA ILE A 123 5.36 2.13 7.30
C ILE A 123 6.48 1.08 7.45
N PRO A 124 7.57 1.41 8.16
CA PRO A 124 8.62 0.44 8.42
C PRO A 124 8.19 -0.56 9.51
N ILE A 125 8.34 -1.85 9.22
CA ILE A 125 8.01 -2.96 10.13
C ILE A 125 9.26 -3.84 10.27
N PHE A 126 9.68 -4.09 11.50
CA PHE A 126 10.91 -4.84 11.80
C PHE A 126 10.67 -5.92 12.87
N ASP A 127 11.34 -7.07 12.74
CA ASP A 127 11.42 -8.12 13.76
C ASP A 127 12.67 -7.90 14.62
N LEU A 128 12.59 -6.95 15.54
CA LEU A 128 13.71 -6.61 16.42
C LEU A 128 13.98 -7.68 17.50
N THR A 129 13.05 -8.59 17.76
CA THR A 129 13.15 -9.58 18.84
C THR A 129 13.90 -10.86 18.43
N HIS A 130 13.97 -11.18 17.13
CA HIS A 130 14.55 -12.44 16.66
C HIS A 130 15.66 -12.26 15.60
N TYR A 131 16.31 -11.09 15.60
CA TYR A 131 17.38 -10.74 14.67
C TYR A 131 18.43 -11.86 14.49
N GLY A 132 18.68 -12.26 13.24
CA GLY A 132 19.76 -13.19 12.88
C GLY A 132 19.41 -14.68 12.86
N ASP A 133 18.17 -15.06 13.19
CA ASP A 133 17.67 -16.43 13.08
C ASP A 133 16.96 -16.67 11.73
N GLU A 134 17.16 -17.84 11.11
CA GLU A 134 16.39 -18.27 9.92
C GLU A 134 14.88 -18.23 10.16
N ALA A 135 14.44 -18.50 11.40
CA ALA A 135 13.04 -18.40 11.78
C ALA A 135 12.52 -16.96 11.73
N SER A 136 13.36 -15.94 11.85
CA SER A 136 12.95 -14.53 11.73
C SER A 136 12.56 -14.19 10.31
N THR A 137 13.32 -14.64 9.30
CA THR A 137 12.95 -14.42 7.89
C THR A 137 11.57 -15.02 7.58
N ARG A 138 11.30 -16.24 8.05
CA ARG A 138 9.98 -16.87 7.87
C ARG A 138 8.86 -16.08 8.55
N ARG A 139 9.08 -15.59 9.77
CA ARG A 139 8.10 -14.77 10.49
C ARG A 139 7.81 -13.45 9.78
N VAL A 140 8.85 -12.75 9.32
CA VAL A 140 8.70 -11.50 8.55
C VAL A 140 7.88 -11.75 7.28
N GLN A 141 8.13 -12.85 6.57
CA GLN A 141 7.36 -13.22 5.38
C GLN A 141 5.89 -13.57 5.69
N GLN A 142 5.64 -14.30 6.79
CA GLN A 142 4.28 -14.59 7.24
C GLN A 142 3.53 -13.31 7.64
N LEU A 143 4.21 -12.40 8.32
CA LEU A 143 3.66 -11.10 8.69
C LEU A 143 3.27 -10.28 7.46
N LEU A 144 4.19 -10.21 6.49
CA LEU A 144 3.94 -9.55 5.22
C LEU A 144 2.72 -10.15 4.51
N GLN A 145 2.69 -11.48 4.35
CA GLN A 145 1.57 -12.18 3.71
C GLN A 145 0.23 -11.89 4.42
N THR A 146 0.26 -11.81 5.76
CA THR A 146 -0.93 -11.51 6.55
C THR A 146 -1.40 -10.06 6.35
N ALA A 147 -0.47 -9.11 6.33
CA ALA A 147 -0.75 -7.70 6.02
C ALA A 147 -1.34 -7.54 4.61
N GLU A 148 -0.78 -8.23 3.60
CA GLU A 148 -1.31 -8.24 2.25
C GLU A 148 -2.73 -8.82 2.20
N CYS A 149 -2.97 -9.95 2.87
CA CYS A 149 -4.30 -10.57 2.94
C CYS A 149 -5.33 -9.62 3.54
N LEU A 150 -4.99 -8.91 4.62
CA LEU A 150 -5.89 -7.94 5.25
C LEU A 150 -6.17 -6.77 4.28
N LEU A 151 -5.15 -6.19 3.64
CA LEU A 151 -5.31 -5.11 2.65
C LEU A 151 -6.23 -5.52 1.50
N LEU A 152 -6.01 -6.72 0.95
CA LEU A 152 -6.83 -7.26 -0.12
C LEU A 152 -8.26 -7.55 0.36
N GLN A 153 -8.43 -8.07 1.58
CA GLN A 153 -9.74 -8.32 2.18
C GLN A 153 -10.57 -7.04 2.23
N VAL A 154 -9.98 -5.90 2.62
CA VAL A 154 -10.68 -4.60 2.71
C VAL A 154 -10.79 -3.85 1.38
N GLY A 155 -10.28 -4.44 0.29
CA GLY A 155 -10.48 -3.94 -1.08
C GLY A 155 -9.35 -3.06 -1.63
N ALA A 156 -8.22 -2.96 -0.94
CA ALA A 156 -7.04 -2.29 -1.48
C ALA A 156 -6.43 -3.12 -2.63
N ARG A 157 -5.69 -2.46 -3.53
CA ARG A 157 -5.07 -3.10 -4.70
C ARG A 157 -3.55 -3.19 -4.56
N ARG A 158 -2.94 -4.25 -5.08
CA ARG A 158 -1.47 -4.33 -5.17
C ARG A 158 -0.95 -3.37 -6.24
N LYS A 159 0.20 -2.74 -5.98
CA LYS A 159 0.92 -1.80 -6.83
C LYS A 159 0.11 -0.53 -7.15
N VAL A 160 -0.62 -0.53 -8.26
CA VAL A 160 -1.32 0.64 -8.78
C VAL A 160 -2.81 0.35 -8.81
N TRP A 161 -3.62 1.36 -8.49
CA TRP A 161 -5.05 1.29 -8.71
C TRP A 161 -5.36 1.47 -10.19
N GLU A 162 -5.57 0.37 -10.90
CA GLU A 162 -6.08 0.39 -12.26
C GLU A 162 -7.56 0.76 -12.26
N GLU A 163 -7.92 1.80 -13.00
CA GLU A 163 -9.32 2.03 -13.34
C GLU A 163 -9.74 0.91 -14.29
N SER A 164 -10.51 -0.05 -13.79
CA SER A 164 -11.24 -1.01 -14.63
C SER A 164 -12.34 -0.26 -15.41
N ASP A 165 -11.96 0.63 -16.32
CA ASP A 165 -12.83 1.22 -17.35
C ASP A 165 -12.06 2.04 -18.41
N ARG A 166 -10.92 1.53 -18.89
CA ARG A 166 -10.64 1.74 -20.32
C ARG A 166 -11.43 0.69 -21.08
N GLN A 167 -12.66 1.03 -21.46
CA GLN A 167 -13.28 0.38 -22.62
C GLN A 167 -12.21 0.32 -23.71
N PRO A 168 -11.93 -0.85 -24.32
CA PRO A 168 -11.09 -0.88 -25.50
C PRO A 168 -11.78 0.02 -26.52
N SER A 169 -11.19 1.18 -26.80
CA SER A 169 -11.64 2.06 -27.86
C SER A 169 -11.72 1.18 -29.09
N ALA A 170 -12.94 1.01 -29.60
CA ALA A 170 -13.24 0.16 -30.73
C ALA A 170 -12.19 0.42 -31.83
N SER A 171 -11.54 -0.67 -32.22
CA SER A 171 -10.75 -0.77 -33.42
C SER A 171 -11.52 -0.21 -34.62
N ALA A 172 -11.09 0.95 -35.11
CA ALA A 172 -11.25 1.34 -36.49
C ALA A 172 -9.88 1.78 -37.03
N GLY A 173 -8.93 0.86 -36.95
CA GLY A 173 -7.76 0.87 -37.82
C GLY A 173 -8.24 0.56 -39.24
N GLY A 174 -8.74 1.58 -39.94
CA GLY A 174 -8.93 1.56 -41.38
C GLY A 174 -7.57 1.56 -42.05
N CYS A 175 -6.99 0.36 -42.21
CA CYS A 175 -5.88 0.13 -43.12
C CYS A 175 -6.45 0.05 -44.52
N GLU A 176 -6.35 1.12 -45.31
CA GLU A 176 -6.18 0.97 -46.75
C GLU A 176 -4.97 1.79 -47.17
N ALA A 177 -3.87 1.07 -47.36
CA ALA A 177 -2.71 1.52 -48.09
C ALA A 177 -2.93 1.27 -49.59
N ARG A 178 -2.63 2.27 -50.43
CA ARG A 178 -1.52 2.24 -51.40
C ARG A 178 -1.71 3.33 -52.47
N GLY A 179 -0.62 4.03 -52.75
CA GLY A 179 -0.46 4.82 -53.97
C GLY A 179 0.01 3.98 -55.16
N GLU A 180 0.22 4.69 -56.26
CA GLU A 180 0.74 4.28 -57.59
C GLU A 180 -0.32 3.56 -58.44
N THR A 181 -0.82 4.15 -59.54
CA THR A 181 -0.14 4.84 -60.66
C THR A 181 -1.05 5.88 -61.30
#